data_AF-A0A816SRY7-F1
#
_entry.id   AF-A0A816SRY7-F1
#
_cell.length_a   1.000
_cell.length_b   1.000
_cell.length_c   1.000
_cell.angle_alpha   90.00
_cell.angle_beta   90.00
_cell.angle_gamma   90.00
#
_symmetry.space_group_name_H-M   'P 1'
#
loop_
_entity.id
_entity.type
_entity.pdbx_description
1 polymer ?
#
loop_
_entity_poly.entity_id
_entity_poly.type
_entity_poly.pdbx_seq_one_letter_code
_entity_poly.pdbx_strand_id
1 'polypeptide(L)'
;PVKPELPYFKHHTLEQFNKYLLSFERHCAKVFPDDREQWRTLLISKLSKDIKATLPPEAEYDWSYEKVLCNIQDYLKLTDDQVESSPMSEFWRLPKLATETPKRFSVNLLRAFKEAHPQKEFDYEYDNILIERFVDAQSEDTRNHIKENTLISKSTGQRIAYEAYVKLAEQFENNKRKRQQNYEKMQPTQQPKYYPNQFKIFRTIRI
;
A
#
# COMPACT_ATOMS: atom_id res chain seq x y z
N PRO A 1 -21.25 36.02 -11.53
CA PRO A 1 -20.17 35.07 -11.17
C PRO A 1 -20.68 33.95 -10.25
N VAL A 2 -20.53 32.69 -10.69
CA VAL A 2 -20.86 31.51 -9.88
C VAL A 2 -19.91 31.49 -8.68
N LYS A 3 -20.44 31.61 -7.46
CA LYS A 3 -19.64 31.50 -6.24
C LYS A 3 -19.08 30.07 -6.20
N PRO A 4 -17.77 29.87 -6.06
CA PRO A 4 -17.22 28.51 -5.93
C PRO A 4 -17.79 27.88 -4.66
N GLU A 5 -18.64 26.87 -4.83
CA GLU A 5 -19.19 26.14 -3.70
C GLU A 5 -18.08 25.32 -3.03
N LEU A 6 -17.93 25.48 -1.72
CA LEU A 6 -17.05 24.62 -0.93
C LEU A 6 -17.60 23.19 -0.95
N PRO A 7 -16.78 22.20 -1.35
CA PRO A 7 -17.18 20.80 -1.32
C PRO A 7 -17.39 20.33 0.12
N TYR A 8 -18.22 19.30 0.28
CA TYR A 8 -18.37 18.60 1.56
C TYR A 8 -17.12 17.76 1.84
N PHE A 9 -16.66 17.77 3.09
CA PHE A 9 -15.61 16.89 3.55
C PHE A 9 -16.18 15.51 3.90
N LYS A 10 -15.85 14.49 3.10
CA LYS A 10 -16.33 13.10 3.24
C LYS A 10 -15.25 12.11 3.64
N HIS A 11 -14.05 12.59 3.91
CA HIS A 11 -12.86 11.75 4.10
C HIS A 11 -12.55 11.55 5.58
N HIS A 12 -11.80 10.51 5.93
CA HIS A 12 -11.53 10.13 7.32
C HIS A 12 -10.04 10.21 7.71
N THR A 13 -9.19 10.84 6.89
CA THR A 13 -7.76 11.00 7.22
C THR A 13 -7.39 12.44 7.52
N LEU A 14 -6.40 12.60 8.39
CA LEU A 14 -5.86 13.90 8.79
C LEU A 14 -5.21 14.63 7.61
N GLU A 15 -4.50 13.91 6.73
CA GLU A 15 -3.85 14.50 5.55
C GLU A 15 -4.88 15.14 4.60
N GLN A 16 -5.99 14.44 4.35
CA GLN A 16 -7.06 14.93 3.49
C GLN A 16 -7.79 16.11 4.14
N PHE A 17 -7.97 16.08 5.47
CA PHE A 17 -8.55 17.19 6.21
C PHE A 17 -7.68 18.45 6.16
N ASN A 18 -6.36 18.32 6.32
CA ASN A 18 -5.45 19.46 6.22
C ASN A 18 -5.45 20.09 4.82
N LYS A 19 -5.51 19.26 3.75
CA LYS A 19 -5.66 19.76 2.37
C LYS A 19 -6.98 20.50 2.17
N TYR A 20 -8.06 19.97 2.73
CA TYR A 20 -9.38 20.59 2.70
C TYR A 20 -9.37 21.95 3.42
N LEU A 21 -8.78 21.98 4.62
CA LEU A 21 -8.72 23.16 5.48
C LEU A 21 -8.06 24.36 4.79
N LEU A 22 -6.95 24.13 4.07
CA LEU A 22 -6.28 25.18 3.30
C LEU A 22 -7.19 25.84 2.25
N SER A 23 -8.06 25.05 1.62
CA SER A 23 -9.02 25.56 0.63
C SER A 23 -10.20 26.25 1.30
N PHE A 24 -10.65 25.70 2.43
CA PHE A 24 -11.71 26.24 3.26
C PHE A 24 -11.37 27.63 3.80
N GLU A 25 -10.20 27.80 4.41
CA GLU A 25 -9.77 29.08 5.01
C GLU A 25 -9.57 30.16 3.95
N ARG A 26 -9.05 29.80 2.77
CA ARG A 26 -8.95 30.74 1.63
C ARG A 26 -10.32 31.21 1.14
N HIS A 27 -11.33 30.35 1.19
CA HIS A 27 -12.70 30.73 0.84
C HIS A 27 -13.29 31.63 1.93
N CYS A 28 -13.15 31.24 3.21
CA CYS A 28 -13.70 31.99 4.32
C CYS A 28 -13.06 33.38 4.46
N ALA A 29 -11.75 33.51 4.25
CA ALA A 29 -11.07 34.81 4.22
C ALA A 29 -11.61 35.76 3.13
N LYS A 30 -12.19 35.22 2.05
CA LYS A 30 -12.80 36.01 0.97
C LYS A 30 -14.26 36.37 1.22
N VAL A 31 -15.01 35.50 1.91
CA VAL A 31 -16.47 35.63 2.07
C VAL A 31 -16.86 36.19 3.44
N PHE A 32 -16.11 35.84 4.47
CA PHE A 32 -16.32 36.19 5.88
C PHE A 32 -15.01 36.71 6.50
N PRO A 33 -14.46 37.84 6.04
CA PRO A 33 -13.20 38.35 6.57
C PRO A 33 -13.30 38.55 8.09
N ASP A 34 -12.36 37.96 8.83
CA ASP A 34 -12.22 38.01 10.30
C ASP A 34 -13.39 37.50 11.15
N ASP A 35 -14.46 36.97 10.55
CA ASP A 35 -15.60 36.41 11.26
C ASP A 35 -15.40 34.91 11.57
N ARG A 36 -14.65 34.63 12.63
CA ARG A 36 -14.34 33.26 13.07
C ARG A 36 -15.58 32.45 13.46
N GLU A 37 -16.67 33.10 13.84
CA GLU A 37 -17.93 32.43 14.19
C GLU A 37 -18.61 31.87 12.94
N GLN A 38 -18.62 32.63 11.84
CA GLN A 38 -19.11 32.15 10.55
C GLN A 38 -18.21 31.06 9.97
N TRP A 39 -16.89 31.15 10.14
CA TRP A 39 -15.96 30.09 9.70
C TRP A 39 -16.26 28.78 10.42
N ARG A 40 -16.47 28.82 11.74
CA ARG A 40 -16.86 27.66 12.54
C ARG A 40 -18.16 27.04 12.02
N THR A 41 -19.21 27.86 11.91
CA THR A 41 -20.54 27.40 11.49
C THR A 41 -20.50 26.77 10.11
N LEU A 42 -19.78 27.39 9.17
CA LEU A 42 -19.61 26.87 7.83
C LEU A 42 -18.78 25.58 7.82
N LEU A 43 -17.70 25.51 8.59
CA LEU A 43 -16.85 24.31 8.70
C LEU A 43 -17.70 23.13 9.16
N ILE A 44 -18.40 23.28 10.28
CA ILE A 44 -19.30 22.25 10.83
C ILE A 44 -20.29 21.85 9.75
N SER A 45 -20.98 22.78 9.10
CA SER A 45 -21.99 22.45 8.07
C SER A 45 -21.45 21.56 6.95
N LYS A 46 -20.16 21.70 6.60
CA LYS A 46 -19.48 20.98 5.51
C LYS A 46 -18.84 19.66 5.91
N LEU A 47 -18.86 19.29 7.20
CA LEU A 47 -18.40 17.98 7.67
C LEU A 47 -19.42 16.87 7.39
N SER A 48 -18.93 15.65 7.25
CA SER A 48 -19.75 14.43 7.22
C SER A 48 -20.49 14.23 8.55
N LYS A 49 -21.56 13.43 8.53
CA LYS A 49 -22.35 13.14 9.75
C LYS A 49 -21.49 12.48 10.84
N ASP A 50 -20.57 11.61 10.45
CA ASP A 50 -19.72 10.85 11.38
C ASP A 50 -18.75 11.78 12.14
N ILE A 51 -18.12 12.73 11.44
CA ILE A 51 -17.21 13.71 12.05
C ILE A 51 -18.01 14.75 12.87
N LYS A 52 -19.24 15.07 12.49
CA LYS A 52 -20.10 15.93 13.31
C LYS A 52 -20.46 15.26 14.64
N ALA A 53 -20.72 13.95 14.62
CA ALA A 53 -21.11 13.20 15.80
C ALA A 53 -20.00 13.09 16.84
N THR A 54 -18.74 13.33 16.45
CA THR A 54 -17.58 13.29 17.36
C THR A 54 -17.34 14.63 18.04
N LEU A 55 -18.01 15.70 17.59
CA LEU A 55 -17.96 16.98 18.25
C LEU A 55 -18.87 16.95 19.49
N PRO A 56 -18.47 17.59 20.61
CA PRO A 56 -19.30 17.66 21.80
C PRO A 56 -20.65 18.37 21.54
N PRO A 57 -21.64 18.32 22.44
CA PRO A 57 -22.85 19.12 22.29
C PRO A 57 -22.53 20.62 22.36
N GLU A 58 -23.07 21.43 21.44
CA GLU A 58 -22.87 22.90 21.41
C GLU A 58 -23.29 23.60 22.72
N ALA A 59 -24.25 23.01 23.46
CA ALA A 59 -24.77 23.58 24.69
C ALA A 59 -23.81 23.48 25.90
N GLU A 60 -22.75 22.66 25.82
CA GLU A 60 -21.90 22.34 26.96
C GLU A 60 -20.50 22.98 26.89
N TYR A 61 -20.10 23.54 25.75
CA TYR A 61 -18.73 24.03 25.54
C TYR A 61 -18.66 25.38 24.81
N ASP A 62 -17.64 26.17 25.13
CA ASP A 62 -17.23 27.34 24.35
C ASP A 62 -16.57 26.87 23.05
N TRP A 63 -17.34 26.91 21.94
CA TRP A 63 -16.94 26.46 20.62
C TRP A 63 -16.23 27.57 19.83
N SER A 64 -14.93 27.77 20.05
CA SER A 64 -14.12 28.56 19.13
C SER A 64 -13.82 27.77 17.85
N TYR A 65 -13.54 28.49 16.75
CA TYR A 65 -13.12 27.86 15.49
C TYR A 65 -11.90 26.95 15.69
N GLU A 66 -10.94 27.40 16.49
CA GLU A 66 -9.70 26.69 16.80
C GLU A 66 -9.98 25.40 17.60
N LYS A 67 -10.90 25.44 18.57
CA LYS A 67 -11.27 24.24 19.35
C LYS A 67 -11.96 23.19 18.49
N VAL A 68 -12.84 23.62 17.58
CA VAL A 68 -13.48 22.70 16.62
C VAL A 68 -12.42 22.06 15.72
N LEU A 69 -11.43 22.82 15.24
CA LEU A 69 -10.31 22.25 14.47
C LEU A 69 -9.51 21.24 15.27
N CYS A 70 -9.14 21.56 16.52
CA CYS A 70 -8.41 20.64 17.39
C CYS A 70 -9.18 19.33 17.58
N ASN A 71 -10.48 19.39 17.90
CA ASN A 71 -11.30 18.20 18.09
C ASN A 71 -11.39 17.34 16.82
N ILE A 72 -11.55 17.96 15.65
CA ILE A 72 -11.57 17.22 14.38
C ILE A 72 -10.22 16.59 14.10
N GLN A 73 -9.12 17.33 14.28
CA GLN A 73 -7.78 16.83 14.05
C GLN A 73 -7.42 15.71 15.01
N ASP A 74 -7.79 15.79 16.28
CA ASP A 74 -7.51 14.76 17.27
C ASP A 74 -8.35 13.51 17.02
N TYR A 75 -9.62 13.65 16.64
CA TYR A 75 -10.42 12.53 16.16
C TYR A 75 -9.77 11.85 14.94
N LEU A 76 -9.38 12.63 13.93
CA LEU A 76 -8.78 12.09 12.71
C LEU A 76 -7.40 11.46 12.96
N LYS A 77 -6.61 11.98 13.91
CA LYS A 77 -5.35 11.34 14.36
C LYS A 77 -5.63 9.99 15.02
N LEU A 78 -6.61 9.92 15.93
CA LEU A 78 -7.01 8.67 16.57
C LEU A 78 -7.53 7.66 15.53
N THR A 79 -8.24 8.14 14.50
CA THR A 79 -8.74 7.28 13.43
C THR A 79 -7.59 6.81 12.53
N ASP A 80 -6.64 7.69 12.18
CA ASP A 80 -5.46 7.33 11.39
C ASP A 80 -4.57 6.32 12.14
N ASP A 81 -4.32 6.52 13.44
CA ASP A 81 -3.55 5.60 14.29
C ASP A 81 -4.24 4.22 14.46
N GLN A 82 -5.58 4.18 14.47
CA GLN A 82 -6.35 2.93 14.45
C GLN A 82 -6.40 2.29 13.06
N VAL A 83 -6.35 3.07 11.99
CA VAL A 83 -6.24 2.58 10.60
C VAL A 83 -4.85 1.99 10.35
N GLU A 84 -3.80 2.45 11.04
CA GLU A 84 -2.47 1.84 10.96
C GLU A 84 -2.32 0.51 11.73
N SER A 85 -3.17 0.24 12.72
CA SER A 85 -3.07 -0.93 13.62
C SER A 85 -4.22 -1.94 13.52
N SER A 86 -5.10 -1.80 12.53
CA SER A 86 -6.16 -2.78 12.28
C SER A 86 -5.59 -4.05 11.62
N PRO A 87 -5.99 -5.26 12.05
CA PRO A 87 -5.60 -6.50 11.37
C PRO A 87 -5.93 -6.51 9.87
N MET A 88 -6.98 -5.77 9.46
CA MET A 88 -7.31 -5.57 8.05
C MET A 88 -6.26 -4.73 7.30
N SER A 89 -5.75 -3.66 7.91
CA SER A 89 -4.72 -2.83 7.27
C SER A 89 -3.38 -3.56 7.25
N GLU A 90 -3.06 -4.35 8.27
CA GLU A 90 -1.90 -5.23 8.29
C GLU A 90 -1.96 -6.27 7.15
N PHE A 91 -3.13 -6.89 6.91
CA PHE A 91 -3.34 -7.80 5.78
C PHE A 91 -3.07 -7.12 4.42
N TRP A 92 -3.65 -5.94 4.18
CA TRP A 92 -3.47 -5.23 2.92
C TRP A 92 -2.04 -4.69 2.75
N ARG A 93 -1.38 -4.28 3.83
CA ARG A 93 -0.02 -3.74 3.81
C ARG A 93 1.08 -4.81 3.84
N LEU A 94 0.75 -6.09 4.10
CA LEU A 94 1.73 -7.17 4.25
C LEU A 94 2.67 -7.27 3.04
N PRO A 95 3.96 -6.91 3.17
CA PRO A 95 4.91 -7.00 2.07
C PRO A 95 5.45 -8.43 1.96
N LYS A 96 5.64 -8.91 0.73
CA LYS A 96 6.44 -10.12 0.47
C LYS A 96 7.91 -9.76 0.56
N LEU A 97 8.67 -10.43 1.43
CA LEU A 97 10.10 -10.15 1.53
C LEU A 97 10.84 -10.69 0.30
N ALA A 98 11.93 -10.02 -0.11
CA ALA A 98 12.70 -10.42 -1.30
C ALA A 98 13.25 -11.85 -1.22
N THR A 99 13.63 -12.31 -0.03
CA THR A 99 14.15 -13.65 0.23
C THR A 99 13.06 -14.68 0.54
N GLU A 100 11.81 -14.24 0.66
CA GLU A 100 10.69 -15.09 1.06
C GLU A 100 10.17 -15.92 -0.11
N THR A 101 9.97 -17.22 0.14
CA THR A 101 9.36 -18.12 -0.84
C THR A 101 7.86 -17.83 -0.97
N PRO A 102 7.25 -18.09 -2.14
CA PRO A 102 5.80 -17.94 -2.32
C PRO A 102 4.99 -18.69 -1.25
N LYS A 103 5.39 -19.91 -0.87
CA LYS A 103 4.74 -20.69 0.20
C LYS A 103 4.86 -20.09 1.59
N ARG A 104 6.00 -19.48 1.92
CA ARG A 104 6.14 -18.83 3.23
C ARG A 104 5.28 -17.57 3.30
N PHE A 105 5.27 -16.80 2.21
CA PHE A 105 4.40 -15.64 2.09
C PHE A 105 2.92 -16.02 2.15
N SER A 106 2.49 -17.11 1.50
CA SER A 106 1.10 -17.56 1.56
C SER A 106 0.64 -17.93 2.97
N VAL A 107 1.49 -18.57 3.78
CA VAL A 107 1.19 -18.87 5.19
C VAL A 107 1.04 -17.58 6.01
N ASN A 108 1.95 -16.61 5.82
CA ASN A 108 1.87 -15.33 6.52
C ASN A 108 0.61 -14.54 6.12
N LEU A 109 0.27 -14.57 4.83
CA LEU A 109 -0.92 -13.92 4.29
C LEU A 109 -2.21 -14.55 4.85
N LEU A 110 -2.28 -15.88 4.90
CA LEU A 110 -3.41 -16.60 5.50
C LEU A 110 -3.57 -16.30 7.00
N ARG A 111 -2.47 -16.12 7.73
CA ARG A 111 -2.52 -15.76 9.15
C ARG A 111 -3.08 -14.34 9.34
N ALA A 112 -2.52 -13.36 8.63
CA ALA A 112 -2.98 -11.97 8.68
C ALA A 112 -4.46 -11.86 8.29
N PHE A 113 -4.87 -12.66 7.30
CA PHE A 113 -6.26 -12.73 6.88
C PHE A 113 -7.20 -13.29 7.94
N LYS A 114 -6.81 -14.35 8.66
CA LYS A 114 -7.59 -14.89 9.79
C LYS A 114 -7.72 -13.89 10.92
N GLU A 115 -6.65 -13.15 11.20
CA GLU A 115 -6.65 -12.07 12.19
C GLU A 115 -7.59 -10.92 11.78
N ALA A 116 -7.66 -10.60 10.48
CA ALA A 116 -8.62 -9.65 9.91
C ALA A 116 -10.07 -10.15 9.87
N HIS A 117 -10.29 -11.46 9.92
CA HIS A 117 -11.61 -12.10 9.77
C HIS A 117 -11.90 -13.16 10.85
N PRO A 118 -11.98 -12.79 12.15
CA PRO A 118 -12.05 -13.73 13.26
C PRO A 118 -13.37 -14.52 13.39
N GLN A 119 -14.45 -14.11 12.71
CA GLN A 119 -15.80 -14.66 12.88
C GLN A 119 -16.36 -15.42 11.66
N LYS A 120 -15.55 -15.76 10.66
CA LYS A 120 -16.08 -16.26 9.39
C LYS A 120 -15.57 -17.66 9.04
N GLU A 121 -16.50 -18.52 8.62
CA GLU A 121 -16.19 -19.74 7.90
C GLU A 121 -15.59 -19.34 6.54
N PHE A 122 -14.52 -20.02 6.13
CA PHE A 122 -13.81 -19.73 4.87
C PHE A 122 -14.73 -20.01 3.67
N ASP A 123 -15.34 -18.94 3.16
CA ASP A 123 -16.19 -18.94 1.95
C ASP A 123 -15.42 -18.50 0.68
N TYR A 124 -15.99 -18.79 -0.48
CA TYR A 124 -15.49 -18.52 -1.84
C TYR A 124 -15.03 -17.07 -2.09
N GLU A 125 -15.71 -16.08 -1.53
CA GLU A 125 -15.30 -14.66 -1.69
C GLU A 125 -13.93 -14.39 -1.07
N TYR A 126 -13.57 -15.13 -0.02
CA TYR A 126 -12.29 -14.99 0.67
C TYR A 126 -11.11 -15.57 -0.11
N ASP A 127 -11.33 -16.66 -0.83
CA ASP A 127 -10.34 -17.24 -1.72
C ASP A 127 -9.93 -16.24 -2.81
N ASN A 128 -10.89 -15.52 -3.39
CA ASN A 128 -10.58 -14.51 -4.42
C ASN A 128 -9.72 -13.36 -3.86
N ILE A 129 -10.05 -12.86 -2.66
CA ILE A 129 -9.28 -11.80 -1.99
C ILE A 129 -7.85 -12.27 -1.69
N LEU A 130 -7.69 -13.50 -1.20
CA LEU A 130 -6.39 -14.11 -0.94
C LEU A 130 -5.58 -14.31 -2.23
N ILE A 131 -6.23 -14.77 -3.31
CA ILE A 131 -5.61 -14.95 -4.62
C ILE A 131 -5.12 -13.61 -5.17
N GLU A 132 -5.98 -12.59 -5.19
CA GLU A 132 -5.65 -11.25 -5.69
C GLU A 132 -4.44 -10.69 -4.94
N ARG A 133 -4.52 -10.69 -3.60
CA ARG A 133 -3.44 -10.15 -2.77
C ARG A 133 -2.13 -10.92 -2.93
N PHE A 134 -2.22 -12.24 -3.04
CA PHE A 134 -1.05 -13.11 -3.23
C PHE A 134 -0.37 -12.87 -4.57
N VAL A 135 -1.14 -12.80 -5.66
CA VAL A 135 -0.63 -12.61 -7.02
C VAL A 135 0.01 -11.24 -7.16
N ASP A 136 -0.61 -10.18 -6.64
CA ASP A 136 -0.08 -8.81 -6.71
C ASP A 136 1.28 -8.67 -6.03
N ALA A 137 1.50 -9.41 -4.95
CA ALA A 137 2.77 -9.41 -4.23
C ALA A 137 3.90 -10.19 -4.94
N GLN A 138 3.61 -10.94 -6.01
CA GLN A 138 4.64 -11.67 -6.76
C GLN A 138 5.40 -10.76 -7.74
N SER A 139 6.57 -11.22 -8.20
CA SER A 139 7.30 -10.59 -9.29
C SER A 139 6.50 -10.64 -10.60
N GLU A 140 6.76 -9.70 -11.50
CA GLU A 140 6.07 -9.62 -12.80
C GLU A 140 6.17 -10.93 -13.59
N ASP A 141 7.36 -11.52 -13.67
CA ASP A 141 7.58 -12.83 -14.29
C ASP A 141 6.65 -13.91 -13.73
N THR A 142 6.54 -13.96 -12.39
CA THR A 142 5.72 -14.95 -11.69
C THR A 142 4.23 -14.71 -11.93
N ARG A 143 3.79 -13.44 -11.93
CA ARG A 143 2.40 -13.08 -12.26
C ARG A 143 2.03 -13.51 -13.68
N ASN A 144 2.92 -13.26 -14.65
CA ASN A 144 2.71 -13.67 -16.03
C ASN A 144 2.60 -15.20 -16.15
N HIS A 145 3.50 -15.93 -15.49
CA HIS A 145 3.44 -17.40 -15.45
C HIS A 145 2.13 -17.93 -14.86
N ILE A 146 1.67 -17.36 -13.74
CA ILE A 146 0.39 -17.70 -13.12
C ILE A 146 -0.76 -17.41 -14.09
N LYS A 147 -0.77 -16.24 -14.73
CA LYS A 147 -1.83 -15.83 -15.66
C LYS A 147 -1.93 -16.78 -16.85
N GLU A 148 -0.80 -17.15 -17.46
CA GLU A 148 -0.73 -18.12 -18.56
C GLU A 148 -1.31 -19.48 -18.16
N ASN A 149 -0.96 -19.98 -16.98
CA ASN A 149 -1.40 -21.31 -16.52
C ASN A 149 -2.84 -21.34 -15.99
N THR A 150 -3.42 -20.18 -15.66
CA THR A 150 -4.79 -20.05 -15.13
C THR A 150 -5.82 -19.68 -16.22
N LEU A 151 -5.36 -19.18 -17.38
CA LEU A 151 -6.20 -18.92 -18.56
C LEU A 151 -6.95 -20.18 -19.05
N ILE A 152 -6.31 -21.35 -18.94
CA ILE A 152 -6.88 -22.65 -19.33
C ILE A 152 -8.08 -23.03 -18.46
N SER A 153 -8.06 -22.73 -17.16
CA SER A 153 -9.19 -23.04 -16.29
C SER A 153 -10.33 -22.02 -16.44
N LYS A 154 -10.02 -20.77 -16.81
CA LYS A 154 -11.05 -19.77 -17.15
C LYS A 154 -11.87 -20.16 -18.37
N SER A 155 -11.25 -20.78 -19.39
CA SER A 155 -11.97 -21.23 -20.59
C SER A 155 -12.83 -22.47 -20.36
N THR A 156 -12.52 -23.29 -19.35
CA THR A 156 -13.29 -24.49 -18.98
C THR A 156 -14.32 -24.25 -17.89
N GLY A 157 -14.38 -23.02 -17.34
CA GLY A 157 -15.23 -22.69 -16.19
C GLY A 157 -14.82 -23.39 -14.88
N GLN A 158 -13.68 -24.09 -14.88
CA GLN A 158 -13.17 -24.76 -13.70
C GLN A 158 -12.52 -23.74 -12.76
N ARG A 159 -12.96 -23.77 -11.50
CA ARG A 159 -12.42 -22.91 -10.46
C ARG A 159 -11.07 -23.43 -9.98
N ILE A 160 -10.14 -22.51 -9.75
CA ILE A 160 -8.81 -22.81 -9.20
C ILE A 160 -8.79 -22.34 -7.75
N ALA A 161 -8.55 -23.25 -6.82
CA ALA A 161 -8.40 -22.92 -5.40
C ALA A 161 -7.12 -22.11 -5.14
N TYR A 162 -7.11 -21.34 -4.05
CA TYR A 162 -5.97 -20.53 -3.62
C TYR A 162 -4.64 -21.31 -3.62
N GLU A 163 -4.64 -22.54 -3.12
CA GLU A 163 -3.44 -23.38 -3.02
C GLU A 163 -2.82 -23.69 -4.38
N ALA A 164 -3.61 -23.74 -5.45
CA ALA A 164 -3.09 -23.99 -6.78
C ALA A 164 -2.32 -22.77 -7.33
N TYR A 165 -2.73 -21.54 -7.00
CA TYR A 165 -1.96 -20.33 -7.31
C TYR A 165 -0.60 -20.32 -6.58
N VAL A 166 -0.59 -20.74 -5.31
CA VAL A 166 0.64 -20.86 -4.53
C VAL A 166 1.60 -21.88 -5.17
N LYS A 167 1.08 -23.05 -5.59
CA LYS A 167 1.88 -24.09 -6.27
C LYS A 167 2.49 -23.61 -7.58
N LEU A 168 1.73 -22.89 -8.41
CA LEU A 168 2.25 -22.33 -9.67
C LEU A 168 3.40 -21.36 -9.42
N ALA A 169 3.26 -20.47 -8.43
CA ALA A 169 4.32 -19.54 -8.05
C ALA A 169 5.57 -20.29 -7.56
N GLU A 170 5.40 -21.30 -6.72
CA GLU A 170 6.52 -22.13 -6.23
C GLU A 170 7.24 -22.87 -7.36
N GLN A 171 6.50 -23.45 -8.31
CA GLN A 171 7.09 -24.17 -9.43
C GLN A 171 7.98 -23.24 -10.27
N PHE A 172 7.49 -22.04 -10.58
CA PHE A 172 8.25 -21.05 -11.34
C PHE A 172 9.52 -20.61 -10.62
N GLU A 173 9.42 -20.19 -9.36
CA GLU A 173 10.56 -19.72 -8.56
C GLU A 173 11.60 -20.83 -8.34
N ASN A 174 11.16 -22.07 -8.11
CA ASN A 174 12.06 -23.21 -7.98
C ASN A 174 12.79 -23.53 -9.29
N ASN A 175 12.11 -23.43 -10.43
CA ASN A 175 12.73 -23.62 -11.74
C ASN A 175 13.74 -22.51 -12.06
N LYS A 176 13.44 -21.27 -11.68
CA LYS A 176 14.36 -20.12 -11.81
C LYS A 176 15.64 -20.35 -11.00
N ARG A 177 15.52 -20.77 -9.73
CA ARG A 177 16.66 -21.09 -8.86
C ARG A 177 17.52 -22.24 -9.40
N LYS A 178 16.90 -23.33 -9.86
CA LYS A 178 17.62 -24.47 -10.45
C LYS A 178 18.44 -24.04 -11.66
N ARG A 179 17.89 -23.17 -12.53
CA ARG A 179 18.62 -22.63 -13.69
C ARG A 179 19.80 -21.76 -13.26
N GLN A 180 19.62 -20.89 -12.27
CA GLN A 180 20.70 -20.04 -11.73
C GLN A 180 21.84 -20.89 -11.15
N GLN A 181 21.52 -21.88 -10.31
CA GLN A 181 22.52 -22.78 -9.72
C GLN A 181 23.28 -23.58 -10.78
N ASN A 182 22.62 -23.99 -11.86
CA ASN A 182 23.28 -24.68 -12.97
C ASN A 182 24.20 -23.73 -13.76
N TYR A 183 23.81 -22.47 -13.93
CA TYR A 183 24.63 -21.46 -14.60
C TYR A 183 25.88 -21.09 -13.78
N GLU A 184 25.73 -20.95 -12.47
CA GLU A 184 26.85 -20.71 -11.54
C GLU A 184 27.86 -21.86 -11.52
N LYS A 185 27.38 -23.12 -11.64
CA LYS A 185 28.24 -24.31 -11.77
C LYS A 185 28.93 -24.44 -13.13
N MET A 186 28.38 -23.82 -14.18
CA MET A 186 28.92 -23.84 -15.53
C MET A 186 29.86 -22.67 -15.83
N GLN A 187 30.04 -21.71 -14.91
CA GLN A 187 31.08 -20.70 -15.08
C GLN A 187 32.45 -21.39 -15.03
N PRO A 188 33.26 -21.35 -16.10
CA PRO A 188 34.62 -21.85 -16.03
C PRO A 188 35.35 -21.02 -14.98
N THR A 189 36.02 -21.67 -14.03
CA THR A 189 37.02 -21.03 -13.19
C THR A 189 38.11 -20.46 -14.11
N GLN A 190 37.93 -19.23 -14.57
CA GLN A 190 39.02 -18.46 -15.14
C GLN A 190 39.94 -18.10 -13.97
N GLN A 191 40.94 -18.95 -13.74
CA GLN A 191 42.13 -18.49 -13.03
C GLN A 191 42.66 -17.27 -13.81
N PRO A 192 42.90 -16.13 -13.14
CA PRO A 192 43.49 -14.98 -13.82
C PRO A 192 44.84 -15.41 -14.39
N LYS A 193 44.97 -15.45 -15.72
CA LYS A 193 46.27 -15.60 -16.38
C LYS A 193 47.09 -14.35 -16.05
N TYR A 194 48.01 -14.49 -15.11
CA TYR A 194 49.02 -13.47 -14.82
C TYR A 194 49.95 -13.37 -16.02
N TYR A 195 49.79 -12.32 -16.83
CA TYR A 195 50.75 -12.00 -17.89
C TYR A 195 51.84 -11.13 -17.26
N PRO A 196 53.09 -11.61 -17.11
CA PRO A 196 54.17 -10.76 -16.62
C PRO A 196 54.43 -9.65 -17.65
N ASN A 197 54.30 -8.41 -17.17
CA ASN A 197 54.58 -7.18 -17.90
C ASN A 197 55.99 -7.23 -18.53
N GLN A 198 56.06 -7.42 -19.86
CA GLN A 198 57.28 -7.19 -20.64
C GLN A 198 57.27 -5.78 -21.20
N PHE A 199 57.34 -4.76 -20.34
CA PHE A 199 57.73 -3.43 -20.79
C PHE A 199 59.22 -3.43 -21.09
N LYS A 200 59.56 -3.66 -22.37
CA LYS A 200 60.88 -3.32 -22.92
C LYS A 200 61.01 -1.80 -22.93
N ILE A 201 61.85 -1.28 -22.05
CA ILE A 201 62.27 0.13 -22.03
C ILE A 201 63.16 0.33 -23.27
N PHE A 202 62.69 1.06 -24.27
CA PHE A 202 63.56 1.60 -25.30
C PHE A 202 64.20 2.89 -24.77
N ARG A 203 65.52 2.85 -24.52
CA ARG A 203 66.37 4.03 -24.38
C ARG A 203 67.00 4.33 -25.73
N THR A 204 66.71 5.49 -26.31
CA THR A 204 67.51 6.11 -27.38
C THR A 204 67.30 7.63 -27.31
N ILE A 205 68.19 8.36 -26.61
CA ILE A 205 69.37 9.14 -27.05
C ILE A 205 69.03 10.61 -27.38
N ARG A 206 69.85 11.50 -26.79
CA ARG A 206 69.85 12.97 -26.83
C ARG A 206 70.11 13.54 -28.23
N ILE A 207 69.52 14.70 -28.51
CA ILE A 207 69.97 15.68 -29.51
C ILE A 207 71.05 16.56 -28.85
#